data_AF-A0AA95KX28-F1
#
_entry.id   AF-A0AA95KX28-F1
#
_cell.length_a   1.000
_cell.length_b   1.000
_cell.length_c   1.000
_cell.angle_alpha   90.00
_cell.angle_beta   90.00
_cell.angle_gamma   90.00
#
_symmetry.space_group_name_H-M   'P 1'
#
loop_
_entity.id
_entity.type
_entity.pdbx_description
1 polymer ?
#
loop_
_entity_poly.entity_id
_entity_poly.type
_entity_poly.pdbx_seq_one_letter_code
_entity_poly.pdbx_strand_id
1 'polypeptide(L)'
;MTAGTTTRSLYNVAIVKGTAKSLDKVKVKEISDSEATLVAKASTPTAKSITVDVNETYTVNPVEAEAFYDMYFTVSNLDKDTYGVKWDNAARTFIVTKKPDMVTTTLSFPLTVTTLDNNGTSKVAEYTVNLSSSIIATPDYQPVTYNIPNLYDTDTNNEHFNISLETLKTALGDNYVTWGNNVGLNNTKYYIGEKADGTNKVQLSSTNHALTTTIVNGNGTATTDVNAAKNIKVTVNKTTKQNVLKLDKQYYLFVEFMTKDDKNPTFINRIVIPVTFTAPSVASQFTAKDGYVVDGNINAYFYNTANKNIELKRYFEAMDDKAELNLKADDAVAKEGNTTYHSSTLAALNKGVLTLNNAETEVTVPVNGTTGKELGYGKVLTVNASNDYYKDSYWAYSTVDKKTASFTIKVMSPIAEGTITPATGSSIEVIANSEKGFDITADMISAKDYTGVTTYNIMKDQAADDNGDAWSSKQIANVTVAKKGDENNTYIKSVEMTDYVAASGNTPAKLGTINVKAEPLPNDTPSAIVVTVEDAWGYTTPKDVNVTIVTK
;
A
#
# COMPACT_ATOMS: atom_id res chain seq x y z
N MET A 1 -68.55 -2.70 65.09
CA MET A 1 -69.14 -4.01 64.73
C MET A 1 -68.52 -5.08 65.60
N THR A 2 -69.34 -5.84 66.31
CA THR A 2 -68.95 -6.94 67.19
C THR A 2 -68.45 -8.12 66.33
N ALA A 3 -67.21 -8.55 66.51
CA ALA A 3 -66.61 -9.63 65.72
C ALA A 3 -67.03 -11.00 66.28
N GLY A 4 -67.74 -11.79 65.46
CA GLY A 4 -68.07 -13.18 65.73
C GLY A 4 -66.86 -14.10 65.46
N THR A 5 -66.61 -15.03 66.38
CA THR A 5 -65.43 -15.88 66.44
C THR A 5 -65.69 -17.29 65.88
N THR A 6 -65.72 -17.51 64.56
CA THR A 6 -65.72 -18.89 64.01
C THR A 6 -65.17 -19.04 62.57
N THR A 7 -64.08 -18.37 62.22
CA THR A 7 -63.28 -18.76 61.04
C THR A 7 -61.81 -18.38 61.22
N ARG A 8 -60.89 -19.36 61.31
CA ARG A 8 -59.44 -19.13 61.30
C ARG A 8 -58.87 -19.69 59.99
N SER A 9 -58.21 -18.83 59.22
CA SER A 9 -57.38 -19.22 58.08
C SER A 9 -56.22 -20.10 58.57
N LEU A 10 -55.84 -21.12 57.79
CA LEU A 10 -54.73 -22.05 58.07
C LEU A 10 -53.34 -21.38 57.91
N TYR A 11 -53.32 -20.11 57.50
CA TYR A 11 -52.11 -19.30 57.35
C TYR A 11 -51.95 -18.37 58.56
N ASN A 12 -50.90 -18.61 59.36
CA ASN A 12 -50.42 -17.64 60.33
C ASN A 12 -49.80 -16.46 59.57
N VAL A 13 -50.61 -15.45 59.25
CA VAL A 13 -50.11 -14.16 58.76
C VAL A 13 -49.56 -13.41 59.97
N ALA A 14 -48.24 -13.45 60.16
CA ALA A 14 -47.56 -12.59 61.12
C ALA A 14 -47.52 -11.15 60.54
N ILE A 15 -48.38 -10.26 61.06
CA ILE A 15 -48.27 -8.83 60.78
C ILE A 15 -47.17 -8.28 61.69
N VAL A 16 -45.98 -8.11 61.12
CA VAL A 16 -44.85 -7.47 61.83
C VAL A 16 -44.89 -5.98 61.53
N LYS A 17 -44.88 -5.15 62.58
CA LYS A 17 -44.80 -3.70 62.44
C LYS A 17 -43.38 -3.34 61.99
N GLY A 18 -43.20 -3.02 60.72
CA GLY A 18 -41.92 -2.53 60.19
C GLY A 18 -41.74 -1.03 60.42
N THR A 19 -40.49 -0.57 60.55
CA THR A 19 -40.18 0.86 60.45
C THR A 19 -40.37 1.29 59.01
N ALA A 20 -41.28 2.24 58.77
CA ALA A 20 -41.52 2.72 57.43
C ALA A 20 -40.33 3.54 56.94
N LYS A 21 -39.91 3.28 55.70
CA LYS A 21 -38.78 3.94 55.06
C LYS A 21 -39.25 5.27 54.46
N SER A 22 -38.41 6.30 54.51
CA SER A 22 -38.66 7.59 53.87
C SER A 22 -38.20 7.56 52.43
N LEU A 23 -38.99 8.17 51.55
CA LEU A 23 -38.55 8.50 50.20
C LEU A 23 -37.92 9.90 50.24
N ASP A 24 -36.63 10.01 49.89
CA ASP A 24 -35.86 11.24 50.07
C ASP A 24 -35.32 11.78 48.76
N LYS A 25 -35.26 10.97 47.70
CA LYS A 25 -34.80 11.41 46.39
C LYS A 25 -35.56 10.78 45.23
N VAL A 26 -35.54 11.49 44.11
CA VAL A 26 -35.91 10.99 42.78
C VAL A 26 -34.77 11.22 41.81
N LYS A 27 -34.72 10.47 40.71
CA LYS A 27 -33.75 10.65 39.63
C LYS A 27 -34.35 10.39 38.27
N VAL A 28 -33.85 11.07 37.24
CA VAL A 28 -34.20 10.76 35.87
C VAL A 28 -33.33 9.60 35.39
N LYS A 29 -33.96 8.52 34.95
CA LYS A 29 -33.29 7.32 34.45
C LYS A 29 -32.36 7.69 33.29
N GLU A 30 -31.17 7.11 33.29
CA GLU A 30 -30.13 7.27 32.24
C GLU A 30 -29.52 8.67 32.09
N ILE A 31 -29.97 9.68 32.87
CA ILE A 31 -29.28 10.96 33.02
C ILE A 31 -28.39 10.91 34.26
N SER A 32 -27.07 10.93 34.06
CA SER A 32 -26.08 11.02 35.13
C SER A 32 -26.28 12.28 35.97
N ASP A 33 -25.99 12.18 37.27
CA ASP A 33 -26.10 13.27 38.24
C ASP A 33 -27.49 13.93 38.30
N SER A 34 -28.56 13.22 37.93
CA SER A 34 -29.94 13.74 37.97
C SER A 34 -30.66 13.56 39.31
N GLU A 35 -29.99 13.11 40.37
CA GLU A 35 -30.64 12.99 41.69
C GLU A 35 -31.10 14.36 42.19
N ALA A 36 -32.39 14.46 42.50
CA ALA A 36 -33.03 15.62 43.10
C ALA A 36 -33.58 15.24 44.49
N THR A 37 -33.27 16.09 45.49
CA THR A 37 -33.73 15.92 46.87
C THR A 37 -35.20 16.29 47.00
N LEU A 38 -35.97 15.43 47.67
CA LEU A 38 -37.36 15.68 48.01
C LEU A 38 -37.46 16.50 49.31
N VAL A 39 -38.30 17.53 49.30
CA VAL A 39 -38.61 18.34 50.48
C VAL A 39 -40.11 18.32 50.77
N ALA A 40 -40.51 18.77 51.96
CA ALA A 40 -41.92 18.90 52.29
C ALA A 40 -42.64 19.81 51.26
N LYS A 41 -43.90 19.51 50.94
CA LYS A 41 -44.68 20.26 49.93
C LYS A 41 -44.82 21.76 50.21
N ALA A 42 -44.71 22.18 51.48
CA ALA A 42 -44.74 23.59 51.88
C ALA A 42 -43.38 24.30 51.77
N SER A 43 -42.31 23.58 51.45
CA SER A 43 -40.95 24.10 51.28
C SER A 43 -40.64 24.34 49.80
N THR A 44 -39.73 25.29 49.53
CA THR A 44 -39.21 25.53 48.18
C THR A 44 -38.08 24.53 47.88
N PRO A 45 -38.22 23.62 46.91
CA PRO A 45 -37.15 22.71 46.51
C PRO A 45 -35.99 23.48 45.86
N THR A 46 -34.78 22.94 45.95
CA THR A 46 -33.66 23.40 45.10
C THR A 46 -33.76 22.72 43.74
N ALA A 47 -33.91 23.50 42.68
CA ALA A 47 -34.02 22.98 41.33
C ALA A 47 -32.75 22.25 40.90
N LYS A 48 -32.93 21.05 40.34
CA LYS A 48 -31.85 20.25 39.76
C LYS A 48 -31.84 20.39 38.24
N SER A 49 -30.73 20.82 37.66
CA SER A 49 -30.62 20.93 36.20
C SER A 49 -30.46 19.55 35.55
N ILE A 50 -31.27 19.31 34.53
CA ILE A 50 -31.14 18.17 33.61
C ILE A 50 -31.21 18.70 32.17
N THR A 51 -30.70 17.92 31.22
CA THR A 51 -30.82 18.21 29.79
C THR A 51 -31.50 17.04 29.10
N VAL A 52 -32.49 17.34 28.25
CA VAL A 52 -33.29 16.35 27.52
C VAL A 52 -33.29 16.64 26.03
N ASP A 53 -33.36 15.58 25.23
CA ASP A 53 -33.55 15.64 23.79
C ASP A 53 -35.05 15.73 23.46
N VAL A 54 -35.38 16.45 22.39
CA VAL A 54 -36.75 16.57 21.91
C VAL A 54 -37.19 15.26 21.27
N ASN A 55 -38.41 14.83 21.56
CA ASN A 55 -39.03 13.57 21.16
C ASN A 55 -38.43 12.30 21.81
N GLU A 56 -37.57 12.44 22.82
CA GLU A 56 -37.11 11.33 23.65
C GLU A 56 -37.94 11.18 24.93
N THR A 57 -38.18 9.94 25.34
CA THR A 57 -38.98 9.64 26.54
C THR A 57 -38.09 9.40 27.75
N TYR A 58 -38.28 10.19 28.81
CA TYR A 58 -37.50 10.12 30.04
C TYR A 58 -38.34 9.54 31.17
N THR A 59 -37.78 8.61 31.95
CA THR A 59 -38.44 8.01 33.11
C THR A 59 -37.90 8.62 34.41
N VAL A 60 -38.76 8.99 35.36
CA VAL A 60 -38.35 9.41 36.71
C VAL A 60 -38.56 8.27 37.69
N ASN A 61 -37.50 7.89 38.40
CA ASN A 61 -37.51 6.79 39.35
C ASN A 61 -37.31 7.30 40.78
N PRO A 62 -38.00 6.71 41.77
CA PRO A 62 -37.62 6.86 43.17
C PRO A 62 -36.22 6.27 43.38
N VAL A 63 -35.38 6.94 44.18
CA VAL A 63 -34.09 6.35 44.58
C VAL A 63 -34.33 5.27 45.63
N GLU A 64 -35.18 5.55 46.62
CA GLU A 64 -35.60 4.60 47.64
C GLU A 64 -36.88 3.86 47.21
N ALA A 65 -36.78 2.96 46.22
CA ALA A 65 -37.92 2.30 45.58
C ALA A 65 -38.89 1.57 46.55
N GLU A 66 -38.37 1.07 47.67
CA GLU A 66 -39.15 0.40 48.72
C GLU A 66 -39.99 1.34 49.60
N ALA A 67 -39.72 2.65 49.58
CA ALA A 67 -40.49 3.68 50.27
C ALA A 67 -41.57 4.32 49.38
N PHE A 68 -41.53 4.05 48.07
CA PHE A 68 -42.37 4.70 47.07
C PHE A 68 -43.80 4.14 47.05
N TYR A 69 -44.79 5.04 47.04
CA TYR A 69 -46.20 4.68 46.82
C TYR A 69 -46.71 5.22 45.46
N ASP A 70 -46.60 6.54 45.20
CA ASP A 70 -47.09 7.16 43.96
C ASP A 70 -46.30 8.42 43.54
N MET A 71 -46.39 8.82 42.27
CA MET A 71 -45.73 9.98 41.67
C MET A 71 -46.62 10.65 40.63
N TYR A 72 -46.61 11.98 40.60
CA TYR A 72 -47.14 12.73 39.46
C TYR A 72 -46.28 13.95 39.12
N PHE A 73 -46.41 14.39 37.88
CA PHE A 73 -45.67 15.52 37.33
C PHE A 73 -46.54 16.77 37.23
N THR A 74 -45.93 17.94 37.38
CA THR A 74 -46.58 19.24 37.15
C THR A 74 -45.65 20.17 36.39
N VAL A 75 -46.19 20.80 35.35
CA VAL A 75 -45.58 21.84 34.53
C VAL A 75 -46.64 22.91 34.32
N SER A 76 -46.23 24.18 34.18
CA SER A 76 -47.20 25.26 33.90
C SER A 76 -47.92 25.01 32.56
N ASN A 77 -49.18 25.44 32.42
CA ASN A 77 -49.90 25.28 31.14
C ASN A 77 -49.17 26.00 29.99
N LEU A 78 -48.57 27.16 30.28
CA LEU A 78 -47.80 27.92 29.30
C LEU A 78 -46.57 27.13 28.82
N ASP A 79 -45.79 26.56 29.73
CA ASP A 79 -44.61 25.77 29.37
C ASP A 79 -45.02 24.47 28.68
N LYS A 80 -46.10 23.84 29.12
CA LYS A 80 -46.67 22.65 28.48
C LYS A 80 -46.98 22.91 27.00
N ASP A 81 -47.62 24.03 26.68
CA ASP A 81 -48.00 24.36 25.30
C ASP A 81 -46.79 24.82 24.46
N THR A 82 -45.92 25.62 25.08
CA THR A 82 -44.66 26.14 24.50
C THR A 82 -43.72 25.00 24.10
N TYR A 83 -43.43 24.08 25.02
CA TYR A 83 -42.47 22.99 24.84
C TYR A 83 -43.14 21.67 24.40
N GLY A 84 -44.47 21.60 24.35
CA GLY A 84 -45.20 20.38 24.01
C GLY A 84 -44.97 19.27 25.01
N VAL A 85 -44.89 19.59 26.30
CA VAL A 85 -44.59 18.60 27.34
C VAL A 85 -45.78 17.65 27.51
N LYS A 86 -45.52 16.35 27.40
CA LYS A 86 -46.50 15.29 27.70
C LYS A 86 -45.91 14.37 28.75
N TRP A 87 -46.76 13.78 29.58
CA TRP A 87 -46.32 12.86 30.62
C TRP A 87 -47.34 11.75 30.85
N ASP A 88 -46.84 10.63 31.35
CA ASP A 88 -47.61 9.48 31.83
C ASP A 88 -47.22 9.23 33.29
N ASN A 89 -48.14 9.52 34.21
CA ASN A 89 -47.89 9.35 35.64
C ASN A 89 -47.74 7.87 36.02
N ALA A 90 -48.47 6.96 35.37
CA ALA A 90 -48.41 5.54 35.68
C ALA A 90 -47.07 4.91 35.23
N ALA A 91 -46.63 5.27 34.02
CA ALA A 91 -45.30 4.90 33.52
C ALA A 91 -44.16 5.71 34.17
N ARG A 92 -44.49 6.82 34.84
CA ARG A 92 -43.56 7.83 35.39
C ARG A 92 -42.64 8.41 34.32
N THR A 93 -43.19 8.67 33.14
CA THR A 93 -42.44 9.20 32.01
C THR A 93 -42.88 10.59 31.60
N PHE A 94 -41.98 11.35 30.99
CA PHE A 94 -42.29 12.59 30.30
C PHE A 94 -41.51 12.68 28.97
N ILE A 95 -42.05 13.46 28.04
CA ILE A 95 -41.48 13.74 26.73
C ILE A 95 -41.70 15.21 26.40
N VAL A 96 -40.71 15.83 25.77
CA VAL A 96 -40.81 17.18 25.22
C VAL A 96 -40.95 17.05 23.71
N THR A 97 -42.03 17.56 23.11
CA THR A 97 -42.29 17.37 21.67
C THR A 97 -42.10 18.62 20.82
N LYS A 98 -41.77 19.77 21.42
CA LYS A 98 -41.54 21.03 20.70
C LYS A 98 -40.28 21.73 21.19
N LYS A 99 -39.57 22.34 20.24
CA LYS A 99 -38.56 23.35 20.51
C LYS A 99 -39.18 24.71 20.14
N PRO A 100 -39.56 25.55 21.13
CA PRO A 100 -40.36 26.75 20.87
C PRO A 100 -39.61 27.84 20.10
N ASP A 101 -38.28 27.82 20.15
CA ASP A 101 -37.44 28.77 19.42
C ASP A 101 -36.31 28.02 18.70
N MET A 102 -36.09 28.42 17.46
CA MET A 102 -35.08 27.85 16.57
C MET A 102 -33.72 28.55 16.70
N VAL A 103 -33.59 29.60 17.53
CA VAL A 103 -32.38 30.44 17.61
C VAL A 103 -31.79 30.53 19.02
N THR A 104 -32.60 30.53 20.09
CA THR A 104 -32.06 30.56 21.46
C THR A 104 -31.37 29.24 21.83
N THR A 105 -30.16 29.37 22.37
CA THR A 105 -29.32 28.25 22.79
C THR A 105 -29.67 27.72 24.17
N THR A 106 -30.39 28.50 24.98
CA THR A 106 -30.76 28.14 26.37
C THR A 106 -32.27 28.16 26.52
N LEU A 107 -32.89 27.01 26.27
CA LEU A 107 -34.33 26.81 26.43
C LEU A 107 -34.58 25.89 27.62
N SER A 108 -35.34 26.36 28.59
CA SER A 108 -35.64 25.59 29.80
C SER A 108 -37.02 25.88 30.38
N PHE A 109 -37.55 24.92 31.13
CA PHE A 109 -38.77 25.06 31.92
C PHE A 109 -38.65 24.30 33.24
N PRO A 110 -39.39 24.70 34.28
CA PRO A 110 -39.45 23.96 35.54
C PRO A 110 -40.39 22.76 35.43
N LEU A 111 -39.95 21.61 35.94
CA LEU A 111 -40.74 20.40 36.12
C LEU A 111 -40.78 20.05 37.61
N THR A 112 -41.97 20.07 38.21
CA THR A 112 -42.16 19.63 39.59
C THR A 112 -42.56 18.17 39.63
N VAL A 113 -41.85 17.38 40.43
CA VAL A 113 -42.18 15.98 40.73
C VAL A 113 -42.77 15.93 42.13
N THR A 114 -44.03 15.53 42.26
CA THR A 114 -44.65 15.27 43.56
C THR A 114 -44.70 13.77 43.79
N THR A 115 -44.29 13.34 44.98
CA THR A 115 -44.29 11.94 45.39
C THR A 115 -45.18 11.74 46.62
N LEU A 116 -45.67 10.53 46.77
CA LEU A 116 -46.30 10.00 47.98
C LEU A 116 -45.50 8.78 48.41
N ASP A 117 -45.05 8.76 49.66
CA ASP A 117 -44.38 7.60 50.24
C ASP A 117 -45.39 6.64 50.89
N ASN A 118 -44.91 5.45 51.29
CA ASN A 118 -45.72 4.44 51.96
C ASN A 118 -46.25 4.87 53.35
N ASN A 119 -45.82 6.03 53.88
CA ASN A 119 -46.40 6.65 55.08
C ASN A 119 -47.55 7.62 54.77
N GLY A 120 -47.87 7.83 53.50
CA GLY A 120 -48.81 8.86 53.08
C GLY A 120 -48.22 10.28 53.17
N THR A 121 -46.89 10.42 53.25
CA THR A 121 -46.23 11.73 53.28
C THR A 121 -46.00 12.22 51.86
N SER A 122 -46.49 13.42 51.55
CA SER A 122 -46.26 14.06 50.26
C SER A 122 -45.03 14.96 50.28
N LYS A 123 -44.11 14.73 49.34
CA LYS A 123 -42.89 15.53 49.15
C LYS A 123 -42.73 15.96 47.68
N VAL A 124 -41.98 17.03 47.46
CA VAL A 124 -41.75 17.63 46.14
C VAL A 124 -40.26 17.76 45.82
N ALA A 125 -39.91 17.59 44.55
CA ALA A 125 -38.62 17.92 43.96
C ALA A 125 -38.85 18.74 42.69
N GLU A 126 -37.85 19.54 42.29
CA GLU A 126 -37.92 20.38 41.11
C GLU A 126 -36.74 20.12 40.19
N TYR A 127 -37.01 20.04 38.89
CA TYR A 127 -36.02 20.02 37.83
C TYR A 127 -36.08 21.28 36.99
N THR A 128 -34.93 21.86 36.66
CA THR A 128 -34.79 22.76 35.53
C THR A 128 -34.48 21.91 34.30
N VAL A 129 -35.47 21.74 33.43
CA VAL A 129 -35.36 20.89 32.24
C VAL A 129 -34.84 21.74 31.08
N ASN A 130 -33.57 21.57 30.73
CA ASN A 130 -32.96 22.22 29.57
C ASN A 130 -33.17 21.35 28.33
N LEU A 131 -33.37 21.97 27.17
CA LEU A 131 -33.38 21.26 25.90
C LEU A 131 -31.98 21.17 25.30
N SER A 132 -31.61 19.99 24.82
CA SER A 132 -30.38 19.82 24.08
C SER A 132 -30.42 20.59 22.75
N SER A 133 -29.22 20.85 22.23
CA SER A 133 -28.98 21.31 20.87
C SER A 133 -29.01 20.17 19.85
N SER A 134 -29.13 18.92 20.31
CA SER A 134 -29.15 17.73 19.47
C SER A 134 -30.32 17.76 18.49
N ILE A 135 -30.03 17.46 17.23
CA ILE A 135 -31.04 17.28 16.18
C ILE A 135 -30.83 15.89 15.59
N ILE A 136 -31.87 15.05 15.68
CA ILE A 136 -31.84 13.71 15.10
C ILE A 136 -31.77 13.84 13.57
N ALA A 137 -30.71 13.29 13.00
CA ALA A 137 -30.53 13.13 11.56
C ALA A 137 -29.78 11.83 11.31
N THR A 138 -30.27 11.01 10.39
CA THR A 138 -29.65 9.74 9.99
C THR A 138 -29.32 9.75 8.50
N PRO A 139 -28.39 10.61 8.05
CA PRO A 139 -28.00 10.65 6.64
C PRO A 139 -27.23 9.38 6.26
N ASP A 140 -27.57 8.85 5.09
CA ASP A 140 -26.90 7.68 4.51
C ASP A 140 -25.84 8.12 3.50
N TYR A 141 -24.58 8.02 3.88
CA TYR A 141 -23.44 8.38 3.05
C TYR A 141 -22.82 7.15 2.40
N GLN A 142 -22.65 7.21 1.08
CA GLN A 142 -21.96 6.17 0.34
C GLN A 142 -20.47 6.08 0.75
N PRO A 143 -19.88 4.88 0.81
CA PRO A 143 -18.46 4.70 1.06
C PRO A 143 -17.60 5.46 0.04
N VAL A 144 -16.53 6.09 0.51
CA VAL A 144 -15.53 6.75 -0.33
C VAL A 144 -14.29 5.87 -0.44
N THR A 145 -13.82 5.66 -1.67
CA THR A 145 -12.49 5.08 -1.92
C THR A 145 -11.62 6.15 -2.56
N TYR A 146 -10.47 6.43 -1.95
CA TYR A 146 -9.51 7.40 -2.46
C TYR A 146 -8.21 6.70 -2.90
N ASN A 147 -7.77 6.97 -4.13
CA ASN A 147 -6.59 6.36 -4.71
C ASN A 147 -5.36 7.25 -4.44
N ILE A 148 -4.41 6.78 -3.65
CA ILE A 148 -3.15 7.50 -3.36
C ILE A 148 -2.33 7.86 -4.62
N PRO A 149 -2.36 7.09 -5.74
CA PRO A 149 -1.76 7.54 -7.00
C PRO A 149 -2.17 8.93 -7.47
N ASN A 150 -3.36 9.41 -7.09
CA ASN A 150 -3.84 10.75 -7.41
C ASN A 150 -2.92 11.87 -6.89
N LEU A 151 -2.16 11.62 -5.82
CA LEU A 151 -1.18 12.58 -5.24
C LEU A 151 0.11 12.75 -6.07
N TYR A 152 0.19 12.04 -7.19
CA TYR A 152 1.30 12.08 -8.14
C TYR A 152 0.86 12.62 -9.51
N ASP A 153 -0.42 12.99 -9.65
CA ASP A 153 -0.90 13.70 -10.83
C ASP A 153 -0.41 15.16 -10.80
N THR A 154 -0.30 15.73 -12.00
CA THR A 154 -0.10 17.17 -12.22
C THR A 154 -1.33 18.00 -11.85
N ASP A 155 -2.55 17.45 -11.90
CA ASP A 155 -3.76 18.15 -11.49
C ASP A 155 -4.00 18.05 -9.97
N THR A 156 -3.73 19.15 -9.26
CA THR A 156 -3.94 19.26 -7.81
C THR A 156 -5.40 19.09 -7.37
N ASN A 157 -6.38 19.14 -8.28
CA ASN A 157 -7.76 18.82 -7.94
C ASN A 157 -7.94 17.35 -7.53
N ASN A 158 -7.00 16.48 -7.91
CA ASN A 158 -7.04 15.06 -7.56
C ASN A 158 -6.55 14.79 -6.12
N GLU A 159 -6.00 15.79 -5.41
CA GLU A 159 -5.51 15.67 -4.03
C GLU A 159 -6.61 15.67 -2.96
N HIS A 160 -7.89 15.67 -3.36
CA HIS A 160 -8.99 15.71 -2.42
C HIS A 160 -10.21 14.93 -2.91
N PHE A 161 -11.11 14.66 -1.99
CA PHE A 161 -12.47 14.22 -2.31
C PHE A 161 -13.48 15.09 -1.56
N ASN A 162 -14.71 15.14 -2.06
CA ASN A 162 -15.77 15.96 -1.52
C ASN A 162 -16.87 15.10 -0.90
N ILE A 163 -17.34 15.51 0.26
CA ILE A 163 -18.51 14.92 0.93
C ILE A 163 -19.63 15.94 0.84
N SER A 164 -20.71 15.58 0.14
CA SER A 164 -21.85 16.48 -0.08
C SER A 164 -22.60 16.76 1.23
N LEU A 165 -22.83 18.04 1.53
CA LEU A 165 -23.70 18.45 2.62
C LEU A 165 -25.18 18.31 2.26
N GLU A 166 -25.54 18.20 0.97
CA GLU A 166 -26.94 18.03 0.55
C GLU A 166 -27.56 16.73 1.07
N THR A 167 -26.77 15.67 1.26
CA THR A 167 -27.22 14.42 1.90
C THR A 167 -27.69 14.69 3.33
N LEU A 168 -26.92 15.48 4.11
CA LEU A 168 -27.31 15.90 5.45
C LEU A 168 -28.55 16.81 5.42
N LYS A 169 -28.59 17.81 4.53
CA LYS A 169 -29.73 18.72 4.39
C LYS A 169 -31.04 17.96 4.10
N THR A 170 -30.95 16.96 3.22
CA THR A 170 -32.09 16.09 2.88
C THR A 170 -32.54 15.25 4.09
N ALA A 171 -31.60 14.65 4.83
CA ALA A 171 -31.91 13.86 6.02
C ALA A 171 -32.47 14.71 7.18
N LEU A 172 -32.09 15.99 7.25
CA LEU A 172 -32.64 16.93 8.22
C LEU A 172 -34.10 17.30 7.93
N GLY A 173 -34.51 17.32 6.65
CA GLY A 173 -35.86 17.69 6.24
C GLY A 173 -36.31 19.02 6.86
N ASP A 174 -37.46 19.02 7.52
CA ASP A 174 -38.03 20.20 8.19
C ASP A 174 -37.12 20.76 9.31
N ASN A 175 -36.24 19.94 9.89
CA ASN A 175 -35.29 20.38 10.91
C ASN A 175 -34.10 21.17 10.32
N TYR A 176 -33.95 21.26 9.00
CA TYR A 176 -32.82 21.96 8.37
C TYR A 176 -32.75 23.43 8.77
N VAL A 177 -33.89 24.12 8.85
CA VAL A 177 -33.92 25.55 9.23
C VAL A 177 -33.44 25.74 10.67
N THR A 178 -33.86 24.87 11.59
CA THR A 178 -33.38 24.88 12.98
C THR A 178 -31.89 24.59 13.04
N TRP A 179 -31.44 23.58 12.31
CA TRP A 179 -30.04 23.22 12.24
C TRP A 179 -29.18 24.38 11.70
N GLY A 180 -29.58 24.97 10.58
CA GLY A 180 -28.85 26.05 9.92
C GLY A 180 -28.78 27.34 10.74
N ASN A 181 -29.82 27.64 11.52
CA ASN A 181 -29.82 28.79 12.42
C ASN A 181 -28.90 28.61 13.63
N ASN A 182 -28.62 27.37 14.05
CA ASN A 182 -27.85 27.07 15.25
C ASN A 182 -26.41 26.64 14.97
N VAL A 183 -26.13 26.04 13.82
CA VAL A 183 -24.81 25.47 13.52
C VAL A 183 -23.75 26.57 13.35
N GLY A 184 -22.60 26.37 13.99
CA GLY A 184 -21.38 27.12 13.74
C GLY A 184 -20.46 26.27 12.89
N LEU A 185 -20.43 26.50 11.58
CA LEU A 185 -19.60 25.70 10.67
C LEU A 185 -18.10 25.81 10.99
N ASN A 186 -17.67 26.95 11.54
CA ASN A 186 -16.32 27.17 12.09
C ASN A 186 -16.00 26.29 13.32
N ASN A 187 -17.01 25.89 14.08
CA ASN A 187 -16.88 25.08 15.29
C ASN A 187 -16.94 23.57 15.01
N THR A 188 -17.12 23.17 13.74
CA THR A 188 -17.19 21.78 13.31
C THR A 188 -15.93 21.01 13.69
N LYS A 189 -16.10 19.81 14.26
CA LYS A 189 -15.00 18.93 14.65
C LYS A 189 -14.94 17.71 13.74
N TYR A 190 -13.73 17.31 13.39
CA TYR A 190 -13.48 16.20 12.47
C TYR A 190 -12.68 15.12 13.19
N TYR A 191 -13.15 13.89 13.08
CA TYR A 191 -12.50 12.72 13.65
C TYR A 191 -12.40 11.60 12.63
N ILE A 192 -11.46 10.68 12.85
CA ILE A 192 -11.38 9.43 12.11
C ILE A 192 -11.20 8.26 13.07
N GLY A 193 -11.85 7.13 12.78
CA GLY A 193 -11.77 5.92 13.59
C GLY A 193 -11.89 4.66 12.75
N GLU A 194 -11.65 3.50 13.37
CA GLU A 194 -11.76 2.20 12.68
C GLU A 194 -13.14 1.55 12.89
N LYS A 195 -13.94 2.08 13.82
CA LYS A 195 -15.28 1.57 14.14
C LYS A 195 -16.33 2.62 13.80
N ALA A 196 -17.45 2.19 13.20
CA ALA A 196 -18.57 3.05 12.82
C ALA A 196 -19.27 3.71 14.03
N ASP A 197 -19.20 3.08 15.21
CA ASP A 197 -19.80 3.60 16.46
C ASP A 197 -19.01 4.79 17.06
N GLY A 198 -17.79 5.05 16.57
CA GLY A 198 -16.94 6.14 17.03
C GLY A 198 -16.20 5.87 18.34
N THR A 199 -16.22 4.64 18.88
CA THR A 199 -15.59 4.30 20.18
C THR A 199 -14.08 4.52 20.19
N ASN A 200 -13.42 4.52 19.02
CA ASN A 200 -11.99 4.74 18.85
C ASN A 200 -11.64 5.93 17.94
N LYS A 201 -12.58 6.86 17.74
CA LYS A 201 -12.33 8.02 16.88
C LYS A 201 -11.28 8.95 17.50
N VAL A 202 -10.42 9.53 16.68
CA VAL A 202 -9.40 10.49 17.09
C VAL A 202 -9.54 11.76 16.28
N GLN A 203 -9.35 12.92 16.92
CA GLN A 203 -9.58 14.22 16.29
C GLN A 203 -8.47 14.53 15.29
N LEU A 204 -8.83 14.86 14.04
CA LEU A 204 -7.86 15.09 12.96
C LEU A 204 -6.84 16.20 13.27
N SER A 205 -7.20 17.18 14.11
CA SER A 205 -6.33 18.29 14.50
C SER A 205 -5.26 17.93 15.55
N SER A 206 -5.32 16.74 16.15
CA SER A 206 -4.47 16.36 17.30
C SER A 206 -3.47 15.24 16.99
N THR A 207 -3.51 14.69 15.78
CA THR A 207 -2.80 13.48 15.41
C THR A 207 -2.13 13.63 14.05
N ASN A 208 -1.07 12.85 13.81
CA ASN A 208 -0.37 12.78 12.53
C ASN A 208 -1.23 12.03 11.50
N HIS A 209 -2.33 12.62 11.05
CA HIS A 209 -3.11 12.13 9.92
C HIS A 209 -2.71 12.86 8.64
N ALA A 210 -2.70 12.12 7.54
CA ALA A 210 -2.52 12.65 6.20
C ALA A 210 -3.77 13.37 5.64
N LEU A 211 -4.69 13.83 6.48
CA LEU A 211 -5.96 14.43 6.07
C LEU A 211 -6.16 15.83 6.64
N THR A 212 -6.67 16.74 5.82
CA THR A 212 -7.19 18.03 6.25
C THR A 212 -8.60 18.25 5.70
N THR A 213 -9.41 19.03 6.39
CA THR A 213 -10.83 19.18 6.09
C THR A 213 -11.25 20.63 6.10
N THR A 214 -12.02 21.04 5.09
CA THR A 214 -12.54 22.40 4.97
C THR A 214 -13.96 22.35 4.39
N ILE A 215 -14.90 23.11 4.97
CA ILE A 215 -16.21 23.29 4.36
C ILE A 215 -16.08 24.32 3.24
N VAL A 216 -16.58 23.98 2.05
CA VAL A 216 -16.46 24.78 0.84
C VAL A 216 -17.81 25.05 0.18
N ASN A 217 -17.88 26.17 -0.54
CA ASN A 217 -19.02 26.54 -1.37
C ASN A 217 -19.03 25.79 -2.72
N GLY A 218 -19.99 26.12 -3.59
CA GLY A 218 -20.12 25.52 -4.93
C GLY A 218 -18.92 25.75 -5.86
N ASN A 219 -18.08 26.75 -5.57
CA ASN A 219 -16.86 27.06 -6.32
C ASN A 219 -15.61 26.44 -5.68
N GLY A 220 -15.75 25.65 -4.62
CA GLY A 220 -14.62 25.03 -3.90
C GLY A 220 -13.86 25.98 -2.95
N THR A 221 -14.37 27.18 -2.69
CA THR A 221 -13.76 28.13 -1.75
C THR A 221 -14.25 27.87 -0.33
N ALA A 222 -13.36 27.98 0.66
CA ALA A 222 -13.71 27.86 2.07
C ALA A 222 -14.86 28.80 2.46
N THR A 223 -15.82 28.30 3.24
CA THR A 223 -16.98 29.08 3.68
C THR A 223 -17.46 28.65 5.06
N THR A 224 -17.98 29.62 5.81
CA THR A 224 -18.73 29.40 7.06
C THR A 224 -20.21 29.77 6.91
N ASP A 225 -20.62 30.24 5.73
CA ASP A 225 -22.03 30.50 5.41
C ASP A 225 -22.74 29.18 5.12
N VAL A 226 -23.73 28.87 5.95
CA VAL A 226 -24.59 27.69 5.87
C VAL A 226 -25.30 27.58 4.53
N ASN A 227 -25.72 28.70 3.95
CA ASN A 227 -26.46 28.71 2.68
C ASN A 227 -25.53 28.46 1.48
N ALA A 228 -24.30 28.97 1.56
CA ALA A 228 -23.29 28.76 0.52
C ALA A 228 -22.59 27.40 0.64
N ALA A 229 -22.55 26.79 1.82
CA ALA A 229 -21.87 25.52 2.07
C ALA A 229 -22.47 24.37 1.24
N LYS A 230 -21.60 23.71 0.47
CA LYS A 230 -21.97 22.61 -0.43
C LYS A 230 -21.27 21.30 -0.11
N ASN A 231 -19.97 21.36 0.14
CA ASN A 231 -19.17 20.16 0.39
C ASN A 231 -18.26 20.33 1.60
N ILE A 232 -17.92 19.21 2.23
CA ILE A 232 -16.71 19.10 3.04
C ILE A 232 -15.63 18.58 2.11
N LYS A 233 -14.64 19.41 1.82
CA LYS A 233 -13.44 19.05 1.08
C LYS A 233 -12.47 18.35 2.03
N VAL A 234 -12.14 17.10 1.74
CA VAL A 234 -11.14 16.32 2.47
C VAL A 234 -9.90 16.22 1.60
N THR A 235 -8.86 16.98 1.93
CA THR A 235 -7.56 16.95 1.25
C THR A 235 -6.69 15.85 1.84
N VAL A 236 -6.03 15.09 0.96
CA VAL A 236 -5.15 13.97 1.28
C VAL A 236 -3.70 14.37 1.01
N ASN A 237 -2.78 14.04 1.91
CA ASN A 237 -1.38 14.46 1.83
C ASN A 237 -0.45 13.24 1.80
N LYS A 238 0.63 13.27 1.00
CA LYS A 238 1.65 12.20 0.98
C LYS A 238 2.81 12.39 1.94
N THR A 239 3.01 13.60 2.45
CA THR A 239 4.21 14.05 3.18
C THR A 239 4.09 14.01 4.71
N THR A 240 2.89 13.70 5.25
CA THR A 240 2.69 13.63 6.70
C THR A 240 3.46 12.46 7.31
N LYS A 241 4.59 12.76 7.96
CA LYS A 241 5.39 11.78 8.68
C LYS A 241 4.58 11.07 9.75
N GLN A 242 4.85 9.78 9.97
CA GLN A 242 4.14 8.97 10.96
C GLN A 242 2.62 8.96 10.76
N ASN A 243 2.17 9.01 9.49
CA ASN A 243 0.77 8.89 9.16
C ASN A 243 0.21 7.59 9.76
N VAL A 244 -0.82 7.73 10.59
CA VAL A 244 -1.43 6.58 11.28
C VAL A 244 -2.45 5.83 10.39
N LEU A 245 -2.83 6.42 9.26
CA LEU A 245 -3.73 5.80 8.29
C LEU A 245 -2.96 4.86 7.36
N LYS A 246 -3.50 3.66 7.16
CA LYS A 246 -2.91 2.62 6.32
C LYS A 246 -3.73 2.38 5.07
N LEU A 247 -3.06 1.91 4.03
CA LEU A 247 -3.68 1.48 2.77
C LEU A 247 -4.53 0.22 2.98
N ASP A 248 -5.55 0.07 2.13
CA ASP A 248 -6.45 -1.09 2.04
C ASP A 248 -7.16 -1.42 3.38
N LYS A 249 -7.32 -0.40 4.24
CA LYS A 249 -8.07 -0.48 5.49
C LYS A 249 -9.23 0.50 5.46
N GLN A 250 -10.41 0.02 5.87
CA GLN A 250 -11.59 0.87 6.03
C GLN A 250 -11.52 1.64 7.34
N TYR A 251 -11.75 2.93 7.26
CA TYR A 251 -11.92 3.87 8.36
C TYR A 251 -13.30 4.54 8.26
N TYR A 252 -13.66 5.31 9.27
CA TYR A 252 -14.88 6.12 9.32
C TYR A 252 -14.51 7.55 9.67
N LEU A 253 -14.82 8.48 8.77
CA LEU A 253 -14.73 9.90 9.02
C LEU A 253 -15.99 10.35 9.75
N PHE A 254 -15.82 10.99 10.90
CA PHE A 254 -16.88 11.59 11.69
C PHE A 254 -16.78 13.10 11.58
N VAL A 255 -17.89 13.74 11.24
CA VAL A 255 -17.99 15.20 11.22
C VAL A 255 -19.06 15.58 12.22
N GLU A 256 -18.66 16.24 13.30
CA GLU A 256 -19.54 16.68 14.38
C GLU A 256 -19.81 18.16 14.24
N PHE A 257 -21.06 18.50 13.96
CA PHE A 257 -21.51 19.87 13.86
C PHE A 257 -21.88 20.39 15.24
N MET A 258 -21.37 21.57 15.53
CA MET A 258 -21.50 22.20 16.84
C MET A 258 -22.30 23.50 16.72
N THR A 259 -22.82 24.01 17.83
CA THR A 259 -23.49 25.31 17.86
C THR A 259 -22.53 26.46 17.55
N LYS A 260 -23.07 27.56 17.01
CA LYS A 260 -22.36 28.83 16.74
C LYS A 260 -21.95 29.63 17.98
N ASP A 261 -22.18 29.09 19.18
CA ASP A 261 -21.67 29.67 20.42
C ASP A 261 -20.15 29.45 20.47
N ASP A 262 -19.38 30.52 20.25
CA ASP A 262 -17.92 30.48 20.23
C ASP A 262 -17.30 30.24 21.62
N LYS A 263 -18.05 30.45 22.71
CA LYS A 263 -17.54 30.25 24.09
C LYS A 263 -17.71 28.81 24.53
N ASN A 264 -18.90 28.25 24.31
CA ASN A 264 -19.25 26.90 24.73
C ASN A 264 -20.03 26.15 23.64
N PRO A 265 -19.36 25.77 22.53
CA PRO A 265 -20.02 25.06 21.44
C PRO A 265 -20.52 23.69 21.91
N THR A 266 -21.81 23.44 21.73
CA THR A 266 -22.49 22.18 22.08
C THR A 266 -22.80 21.36 20.84
N PHE A 267 -22.88 20.04 21.00
CA PHE A 267 -23.11 19.10 19.90
C PHE A 267 -24.53 19.26 19.33
N ILE A 268 -24.65 19.29 18.00
CA ILE A 268 -25.95 19.29 17.30
C ILE A 268 -26.20 17.91 16.67
N ASN A 269 -25.33 17.49 15.77
CA ASN A 269 -25.44 16.21 15.10
C ASN A 269 -24.09 15.79 14.52
N ARG A 270 -24.06 14.56 14.01
CA ARG A 270 -22.88 14.01 13.33
C ARG A 270 -23.25 13.30 12.05
N ILE A 271 -22.31 13.29 11.12
CA ILE A 271 -22.34 12.40 9.96
C ILE A 271 -21.15 11.43 10.05
N VAL A 272 -21.34 10.22 9.53
CA VAL A 272 -20.36 9.14 9.55
C VAL A 272 -20.18 8.63 8.12
N ILE A 273 -18.95 8.65 7.62
CA ILE A 273 -18.65 8.31 6.22
C ILE A 273 -17.58 7.21 6.22
N PRO A 274 -17.87 6.02 5.68
CA PRO A 274 -16.84 5.00 5.45
C PRO A 274 -15.83 5.50 4.41
N VAL A 275 -14.54 5.42 4.71
CA VAL A 275 -13.46 5.85 3.83
C VAL A 275 -12.37 4.78 3.75
N THR A 276 -11.89 4.49 2.54
CA THR A 276 -10.78 3.55 2.29
C THR A 276 -9.75 4.22 1.38
N PHE A 277 -8.47 4.07 1.71
CA PHE A 277 -7.36 4.58 0.90
C PHE A 277 -6.66 3.42 0.21
N THR A 278 -6.44 3.50 -1.10
CA THR A 278 -5.86 2.39 -1.88
C THR A 278 -4.66 2.84 -2.69
N ALA A 279 -3.78 1.89 -2.99
CA ALA A 279 -2.68 2.08 -3.91
C ALA A 279 -2.32 0.75 -4.59
N PRO A 280 -1.65 0.79 -5.77
CA PRO A 280 -1.00 -0.39 -6.33
C PRO A 280 -0.08 -1.05 -5.31
N SER A 281 0.03 -2.38 -5.35
CA SER A 281 1.03 -3.12 -4.59
C SER A 281 2.45 -2.79 -5.07
N VAL A 282 3.47 -3.13 -4.26
CA VAL A 282 4.87 -3.09 -4.70
C VAL A 282 5.06 -3.94 -5.95
N ALA A 283 4.54 -5.16 -6.01
CA ALA A 283 4.67 -6.03 -7.19
C ALA A 283 4.14 -5.41 -8.49
N SER A 284 2.97 -4.76 -8.45
CA SER A 284 2.40 -4.07 -9.62
C SER A 284 3.17 -2.81 -10.06
N GLN A 285 4.17 -2.38 -9.30
CA GLN A 285 5.06 -1.26 -9.66
C GLN A 285 6.34 -1.74 -10.37
N PHE A 286 6.51 -3.05 -10.55
CA PHE A 286 7.60 -3.63 -11.33
C PHE A 286 7.04 -4.23 -12.61
N THR A 287 7.38 -3.63 -13.75
CA THR A 287 7.05 -4.13 -15.08
C THR A 287 8.33 -4.37 -15.84
N ALA A 288 8.70 -5.63 -16.04
CA ALA A 288 9.86 -5.99 -16.84
C ALA A 288 9.61 -5.66 -18.31
N LYS A 289 10.67 -5.32 -19.06
CA LYS A 289 10.60 -5.18 -20.52
C LYS A 289 10.50 -6.56 -21.14
N ASP A 290 9.41 -6.82 -21.85
CA ASP A 290 9.12 -8.13 -22.45
C ASP A 290 10.27 -8.71 -23.29
N GLY A 291 10.99 -7.86 -24.03
CA GLY A 291 12.13 -8.27 -24.87
C GLY A 291 13.32 -8.88 -24.11
N TYR A 292 13.38 -8.73 -22.78
CA TYR A 292 14.39 -9.35 -21.93
C TYR A 292 13.87 -10.55 -21.14
N VAL A 293 12.58 -10.86 -21.20
CA VAL A 293 11.97 -11.95 -20.43
C VAL A 293 11.99 -13.24 -21.24
N VAL A 294 12.68 -14.26 -20.73
CA VAL A 294 12.75 -15.60 -21.33
C VAL A 294 12.42 -16.63 -20.26
N ASP A 295 11.45 -17.50 -20.55
CA ASP A 295 10.95 -18.52 -19.61
C ASP A 295 10.55 -17.93 -18.24
N GLY A 296 9.99 -16.72 -18.23
CA GLY A 296 9.58 -15.99 -17.02
C GLY A 296 10.72 -15.37 -16.22
N ASN A 297 11.97 -15.41 -16.70
CA ASN A 297 13.13 -14.82 -16.05
C ASN A 297 13.67 -13.63 -16.86
N ILE A 298 14.18 -12.62 -16.17
CA ILE A 298 14.86 -11.49 -16.82
C ILE A 298 16.26 -11.93 -17.23
N ASN A 299 16.52 -12.04 -18.53
CA ASN A 299 17.86 -12.29 -19.05
C ASN A 299 18.64 -10.97 -19.11
N ALA A 300 19.60 -10.83 -18.20
CA ALA A 300 20.43 -9.65 -18.06
C ALA A 300 21.82 -9.86 -18.64
N TYR A 301 22.08 -9.20 -19.76
CA TYR A 301 23.36 -9.27 -20.44
C TYR A 301 24.30 -8.15 -20.01
N PHE A 302 25.59 -8.47 -19.86
CA PHE A 302 26.61 -7.43 -19.67
C PHE A 302 26.61 -6.45 -20.84
N TYR A 303 26.80 -5.16 -20.55
CA TYR A 303 26.72 -4.09 -21.54
C TYR A 303 27.86 -3.06 -21.42
N ASN A 304 28.53 -3.00 -20.27
CA ASN A 304 29.66 -2.11 -20.04
C ASN A 304 30.94 -2.93 -20.00
N THR A 305 31.88 -2.69 -20.92
CA THR A 305 33.12 -3.46 -21.01
C THR A 305 34.14 -3.10 -19.94
N ALA A 306 33.92 -2.02 -19.18
CA ALA A 306 34.82 -1.60 -18.09
C ALA A 306 34.58 -2.34 -16.76
N ASN A 307 33.46 -3.04 -16.59
CA ASN A 307 33.14 -3.79 -15.36
C ASN A 307 32.02 -4.82 -15.60
N LYS A 308 31.84 -5.74 -14.63
CA LYS A 308 30.78 -6.77 -14.65
C LYS A 308 29.51 -6.34 -13.90
N ASN A 309 29.05 -5.10 -14.10
CA ASN A 309 27.86 -4.58 -13.41
C ASN A 309 26.60 -4.64 -14.29
N ILE A 310 25.47 -4.93 -13.64
CA ILE A 310 24.14 -5.00 -14.24
C ILE A 310 23.23 -3.96 -13.55
N GLU A 311 22.90 -2.87 -14.25
CA GLU A 311 21.89 -1.91 -13.78
C GLU A 311 20.47 -2.45 -14.00
N LEU A 312 19.76 -2.83 -12.92
CA LEU A 312 18.43 -3.45 -12.99
C LEU A 312 17.42 -2.57 -13.74
N LYS A 313 17.45 -1.25 -13.55
CA LYS A 313 16.55 -0.30 -14.23
C LYS A 313 16.54 -0.43 -15.76
N ARG A 314 17.61 -0.98 -16.38
CA ARG A 314 17.67 -1.19 -17.83
C ARG A 314 16.62 -2.18 -18.32
N TYR A 315 16.22 -3.13 -17.46
CA TYR A 315 15.35 -4.27 -17.78
C TYR A 315 13.89 -4.05 -17.38
N PHE A 316 13.54 -2.90 -16.83
CA PHE A 316 12.18 -2.56 -16.41
C PHE A 316 11.64 -1.36 -17.21
N GLU A 317 10.37 -1.41 -17.58
CA GLU A 317 9.59 -0.27 -18.07
C GLU A 317 9.14 0.62 -16.91
N ALA A 318 8.76 -0.01 -15.80
CA ALA A 318 8.40 0.62 -14.54
C ALA A 318 9.09 -0.12 -13.39
N MET A 319 9.63 0.65 -12.46
CA MET A 319 10.32 0.15 -11.28
C MET A 319 10.10 1.12 -10.13
N ASP A 320 9.71 0.62 -8.95
CA ASP A 320 9.66 1.43 -7.74
C ASP A 320 11.08 1.82 -7.32
N ASP A 321 11.44 3.09 -7.50
CA ASP A 321 12.76 3.63 -7.19
C ASP A 321 13.00 3.81 -5.67
N LYS A 322 11.95 3.63 -4.86
CA LYS A 322 12.01 3.68 -3.40
C LYS A 322 12.00 2.31 -2.76
N ALA A 323 11.72 1.25 -3.52
CA ALA A 323 11.79 -0.10 -3.01
C ALA A 323 13.23 -0.48 -2.65
N GLU A 324 13.39 -1.10 -1.49
CA GLU A 324 14.60 -1.79 -1.11
C GLU A 324 14.68 -3.10 -1.91
N LEU A 325 15.82 -3.36 -2.53
CA LEU A 325 16.04 -4.55 -3.34
C LEU A 325 17.13 -5.39 -2.70
N ASN A 326 16.82 -6.66 -2.46
CA ASN A 326 17.74 -7.62 -1.84
C ASN A 326 17.69 -8.95 -2.58
N LEU A 327 18.85 -9.60 -2.70
CA LEU A 327 18.90 -10.97 -3.19
C LEU A 327 18.32 -11.90 -2.13
N LYS A 328 17.53 -12.89 -2.57
CA LYS A 328 16.90 -13.84 -1.67
C LYS A 328 17.95 -14.68 -0.94
N ALA A 329 17.76 -14.89 0.36
CA ALA A 329 18.74 -15.53 1.23
C ALA A 329 18.60 -17.06 1.30
N ASP A 330 17.40 -17.58 0.99
CA ASP A 330 16.98 -18.96 1.25
C ASP A 330 16.52 -19.69 -0.01
N ASP A 331 16.90 -19.24 -1.21
CA ASP A 331 16.59 -19.89 -2.47
C ASP A 331 17.77 -20.74 -2.96
N ALA A 332 17.68 -22.07 -2.89
CA ALA A 332 18.74 -22.91 -3.42
C ALA A 332 18.78 -22.83 -4.95
N VAL A 333 19.80 -22.18 -5.51
CA VAL A 333 19.93 -21.91 -6.96
C VAL A 333 21.09 -22.64 -7.63
N ALA A 334 22.09 -23.07 -6.85
CA ALA A 334 23.22 -23.84 -7.36
C ALA A 334 23.76 -24.83 -6.30
N LYS A 335 24.51 -25.83 -6.78
CA LYS A 335 25.20 -26.80 -5.94
C LYS A 335 26.57 -27.10 -6.54
N GLU A 336 27.61 -27.10 -5.72
CA GLU A 336 28.95 -27.54 -6.09
C GLU A 336 29.49 -28.50 -5.02
N GLY A 337 29.80 -29.72 -5.41
CA GLY A 337 30.08 -30.80 -4.45
C GLY A 337 28.91 -30.99 -3.47
N ASN A 338 29.19 -30.82 -2.18
CA ASN A 338 28.20 -30.93 -1.10
C ASN A 338 27.64 -29.57 -0.63
N THR A 339 28.09 -28.46 -1.21
CA THR A 339 27.68 -27.11 -0.81
C THR A 339 26.52 -26.63 -1.69
N THR A 340 25.46 -26.13 -1.06
CA THR A 340 24.34 -25.46 -1.72
C THR A 340 24.52 -23.95 -1.62
N TYR A 341 24.25 -23.25 -2.73
CA TYR A 341 24.38 -21.80 -2.82
C TYR A 341 23.04 -21.13 -3.10
N HIS A 342 22.90 -19.92 -2.57
CA HIS A 342 21.71 -19.09 -2.63
C HIS A 342 21.97 -17.80 -3.42
N SER A 343 20.92 -17.12 -3.87
CA SER A 343 21.07 -15.88 -4.65
C SER A 343 21.90 -14.83 -3.93
N SER A 344 21.67 -14.66 -2.63
CA SER A 344 22.43 -13.72 -1.77
C SER A 344 23.92 -14.06 -1.63
N THR A 345 24.30 -15.33 -1.87
CA THR A 345 25.71 -15.77 -1.80
C THR A 345 26.41 -15.66 -3.15
N LEU A 346 25.67 -15.76 -4.25
CA LEU A 346 26.22 -15.78 -5.60
C LEU A 346 26.34 -14.39 -6.25
N ALA A 347 25.65 -13.39 -5.70
CA ALA A 347 25.70 -12.02 -6.19
C ALA A 347 25.57 -11.01 -5.04
N ALA A 348 25.89 -9.76 -5.34
CA ALA A 348 25.63 -8.61 -4.52
C ALA A 348 24.71 -7.63 -5.26
N LEU A 349 23.83 -6.96 -4.52
CA LEU A 349 22.92 -5.95 -5.06
C LEU A 349 23.08 -4.67 -4.24
N ASN A 350 23.53 -3.59 -4.87
CA ASN A 350 23.73 -2.30 -4.21
C ASN A 350 23.07 -1.20 -5.05
N LYS A 351 22.07 -0.51 -4.48
CA LYS A 351 21.32 0.58 -5.13
C LYS A 351 20.85 0.24 -6.56
N GLY A 352 20.33 -0.96 -6.76
CA GLY A 352 19.83 -1.44 -8.05
C GLY A 352 20.92 -1.83 -9.07
N VAL A 353 22.18 -1.91 -8.65
CA VAL A 353 23.29 -2.46 -9.44
C VAL A 353 23.63 -3.85 -8.91
N LEU A 354 23.49 -4.84 -9.77
CA LEU A 354 23.79 -6.24 -9.48
C LEU A 354 25.19 -6.60 -10.01
N THR A 355 25.97 -7.29 -9.18
CA THR A 355 27.31 -7.79 -9.53
C THR A 355 27.39 -9.24 -9.07
N LEU A 356 27.92 -10.13 -9.91
CA LEU A 356 28.20 -11.50 -9.49
C LEU A 356 29.39 -11.51 -8.54
N ASN A 357 29.29 -12.29 -7.48
CA ASN A 357 30.39 -12.41 -6.53
C ASN A 357 31.49 -13.31 -7.12
N ASN A 358 32.74 -12.90 -6.97
CA ASN A 358 33.92 -13.59 -7.49
C ASN A 358 35.01 -13.78 -6.40
N ALA A 359 36.08 -14.49 -6.75
CA ALA A 359 37.16 -14.83 -5.84
C ALA A 359 38.04 -13.65 -5.35
N GLU A 360 37.91 -12.46 -5.95
CA GLU A 360 38.74 -11.28 -5.63
C GLU A 360 38.14 -10.38 -4.54
N THR A 361 36.93 -10.67 -4.07
CA THR A 361 36.33 -9.96 -2.93
C THR A 361 36.79 -10.59 -1.61
N GLU A 362 36.90 -9.79 -0.53
CA GLU A 362 37.29 -10.29 0.82
C GLU A 362 36.37 -11.41 1.36
N VAL A 363 35.22 -11.61 0.73
CA VAL A 363 34.33 -12.75 0.93
C VAL A 363 34.83 -13.90 0.04
N THR A 364 35.15 -15.04 0.63
CA THR A 364 35.54 -16.25 -0.10
C THR A 364 34.35 -16.71 -0.96
N VAL A 365 34.28 -16.34 -2.24
CA VAL A 365 33.15 -16.72 -3.12
C VAL A 365 33.57 -17.72 -4.20
N PRO A 366 32.74 -18.74 -4.49
CA PRO A 366 33.12 -19.90 -5.28
C PRO A 366 32.89 -19.63 -6.76
N VAL A 367 33.98 -19.75 -7.52
CA VAL A 367 33.95 -19.95 -8.97
C VAL A 367 33.70 -21.43 -9.24
N ASN A 368 33.08 -21.74 -10.37
CA ASN A 368 32.99 -23.12 -10.82
C ASN A 368 34.39 -23.67 -11.07
N GLY A 369 34.79 -24.73 -10.35
CA GLY A 369 36.14 -25.28 -10.45
C GLY A 369 36.52 -25.87 -11.82
N THR A 370 35.54 -26.12 -12.70
CA THR A 370 35.75 -26.65 -14.06
C THR A 370 35.81 -25.54 -15.11
N THR A 371 34.95 -24.52 -15.01
CA THR A 371 34.81 -23.50 -16.05
C THR A 371 35.49 -22.17 -15.71
N GLY A 372 35.89 -21.96 -14.45
CA GLY A 372 36.46 -20.70 -13.97
C GLY A 372 35.47 -19.54 -13.88
N LYS A 373 34.20 -19.76 -14.23
CA LYS A 373 33.13 -18.75 -14.20
C LYS A 373 32.59 -18.59 -12.78
N GLU A 374 32.15 -17.38 -12.42
CA GLU A 374 31.40 -17.11 -11.19
C GLU A 374 30.22 -18.09 -11.09
N LEU A 375 30.00 -18.76 -9.95
CA LEU A 375 28.93 -19.75 -9.83
C LEU A 375 27.52 -19.20 -10.08
N GLY A 376 27.32 -17.89 -9.91
CA GLY A 376 26.08 -17.19 -10.24
C GLY A 376 25.86 -16.98 -11.74
N TYR A 377 26.90 -17.10 -12.58
CA TYR A 377 26.77 -16.91 -14.03
C TYR A 377 25.80 -17.95 -14.63
N GLY A 378 24.84 -17.46 -15.41
CA GLY A 378 23.82 -18.30 -16.04
C GLY A 378 22.87 -19.00 -15.06
N LYS A 379 22.89 -18.69 -13.76
CA LYS A 379 21.90 -19.16 -12.79
C LYS A 379 20.73 -18.18 -12.70
N VAL A 380 19.56 -18.72 -12.36
CA VAL A 380 18.36 -17.93 -12.09
C VAL A 380 18.45 -17.44 -10.65
N LEU A 381 18.75 -16.16 -10.47
CA LEU A 381 18.86 -15.51 -9.17
C LEU A 381 17.53 -14.83 -8.82
N THR A 382 17.10 -14.94 -7.57
CA THR A 382 15.87 -14.31 -7.08
C THR A 382 16.18 -12.98 -6.39
N VAL A 383 15.49 -11.92 -6.79
CA VAL A 383 15.53 -10.60 -6.16
C VAL A 383 14.18 -10.34 -5.51
N ASN A 384 14.21 -10.03 -4.22
CA ASN A 384 13.08 -9.52 -3.47
C ASN A 384 13.10 -7.99 -3.50
N ALA A 385 11.95 -7.38 -3.74
CA ALA A 385 11.74 -5.96 -3.57
C ALA A 385 10.76 -5.71 -2.42
N SER A 386 11.01 -4.70 -1.60
CA SER A 386 10.10 -4.31 -0.53
C SER A 386 10.02 -2.80 -0.36
N ASN A 387 8.81 -2.29 -0.14
CA ASN A 387 8.59 -0.91 0.26
C ASN A 387 7.43 -0.88 1.25
N ASP A 388 7.67 -0.42 2.48
CA ASP A 388 6.62 -0.33 3.50
C ASP A 388 5.54 0.70 3.14
N TYR A 389 5.85 1.64 2.24
CA TYR A 389 4.98 2.73 1.83
C TYR A 389 4.75 2.72 0.31
N TYR A 390 3.66 3.33 -0.17
CA TYR A 390 3.52 3.55 -1.61
C TYR A 390 4.48 4.65 -2.08
N LYS A 391 5.45 4.30 -2.94
CA LYS A 391 6.49 5.20 -3.47
C LYS A 391 7.23 5.95 -2.34
N ASP A 392 7.36 7.27 -2.45
CA ASP A 392 8.00 8.19 -1.51
C ASP A 392 7.02 8.82 -0.50
N SER A 393 5.83 8.23 -0.34
CA SER A 393 4.82 8.72 0.60
C SER A 393 4.97 8.12 2.00
N TYR A 394 4.15 8.60 2.94
CA TYR A 394 3.95 7.96 4.25
C TYR A 394 2.66 7.13 4.32
N TRP A 395 2.10 6.71 3.17
CA TRP A 395 0.96 5.81 3.13
C TRP A 395 1.43 4.36 3.20
N ALA A 396 1.39 3.81 4.42
CA ALA A 396 1.89 2.47 4.69
C ALA A 396 0.94 1.39 4.17
N TYR A 397 1.49 0.34 3.58
CA TYR A 397 0.73 -0.88 3.28
C TYR A 397 0.29 -1.58 4.58
N SER A 398 -0.90 -2.18 4.56
CA SER A 398 -1.45 -2.89 5.71
C SER A 398 -1.00 -4.35 5.80
N THR A 399 -0.56 -4.94 4.69
CA THR A 399 -0.25 -6.37 4.59
C THR A 399 1.09 -6.63 3.89
N VAL A 400 1.67 -7.82 4.14
CA VAL A 400 2.99 -8.21 3.62
C VAL A 400 2.97 -8.42 2.09
N ASP A 401 1.93 -9.08 1.58
CA ASP A 401 1.71 -9.35 0.16
C ASP A 401 1.60 -8.07 -0.70
N LYS A 402 1.15 -6.96 -0.12
CA LYS A 402 1.08 -5.67 -0.81
C LYS A 402 2.40 -4.92 -0.83
N LYS A 403 3.28 -5.15 0.15
CA LYS A 403 4.54 -4.41 0.33
C LYS A 403 5.78 -5.13 -0.20
N THR A 404 5.63 -6.34 -0.72
CA THR A 404 6.73 -7.13 -1.28
C THR A 404 6.48 -7.53 -2.72
N ALA A 405 7.56 -7.69 -3.48
CA ALA A 405 7.57 -8.33 -4.78
C ALA A 405 8.79 -9.27 -4.88
N SER A 406 8.74 -10.20 -5.82
CA SER A 406 9.87 -11.05 -6.15
C SER A 406 9.92 -11.21 -7.66
N PHE A 407 11.12 -11.16 -8.22
CA PHE A 407 11.37 -11.46 -9.63
C PHE A 407 12.70 -12.20 -9.76
N THR A 408 12.92 -12.82 -10.91
CA THR A 408 14.12 -13.61 -11.19
C THR A 408 14.95 -13.00 -12.31
N ILE A 409 16.26 -13.10 -12.18
CA ILE A 409 17.24 -12.55 -13.11
C ILE A 409 18.34 -13.57 -13.41
N LYS A 410 18.75 -13.68 -14.68
CA LYS A 410 19.84 -14.53 -15.14
C LYS A 410 20.92 -13.66 -15.78
N VAL A 411 22.11 -13.65 -15.20
CA VAL A 411 23.24 -12.85 -15.70
C VAL A 411 24.04 -13.64 -16.72
N MET A 412 24.26 -13.06 -17.91
CA MET A 412 24.92 -13.72 -19.04
C MET A 412 25.77 -12.75 -19.87
N SER A 413 26.67 -13.28 -20.70
CA SER A 413 27.44 -12.50 -21.66
C SER A 413 26.79 -12.49 -23.05
N PRO A 414 26.70 -11.33 -23.73
CA PRO A 414 26.22 -11.26 -25.10
C PRO A 414 26.96 -12.19 -26.08
N ILE A 415 28.28 -12.31 -25.93
CA ILE A 415 29.14 -13.07 -26.86
C ILE A 415 29.17 -14.55 -26.49
N ALA A 416 29.29 -14.89 -25.20
CA ALA A 416 29.35 -16.28 -24.75
C ALA A 416 28.07 -17.07 -25.11
N GLU A 417 26.91 -16.41 -24.97
CA GLU A 417 25.61 -16.96 -25.36
C GLU A 417 25.34 -16.86 -26.87
N GLY A 418 26.22 -16.20 -27.63
CA GLY A 418 26.12 -16.06 -29.08
C GLY A 418 26.47 -17.33 -29.86
N THR A 419 26.53 -17.20 -31.18
CA THR A 419 26.80 -18.28 -32.13
C THR A 419 27.92 -17.92 -33.10
N ILE A 420 28.62 -18.95 -33.58
CA ILE A 420 29.64 -18.84 -34.65
C ILE A 420 29.39 -19.99 -35.61
N THR A 421 29.05 -19.67 -36.86
CA THR A 421 28.70 -20.66 -37.89
C THR A 421 29.29 -20.26 -39.24
N PRO A 422 29.36 -21.18 -40.21
CA PRO A 422 29.60 -20.81 -41.61
C PRO A 422 28.61 -19.72 -42.05
N ALA A 423 29.08 -18.72 -42.80
CA ALA A 423 28.24 -17.62 -43.29
C ALA A 423 27.31 -18.08 -44.43
N THR A 424 27.75 -19.05 -45.22
CA THR A 424 26.99 -19.67 -46.30
C THR A 424 27.05 -21.19 -46.19
N GLY A 425 25.94 -21.87 -46.52
CA GLY A 425 25.86 -23.33 -46.45
C GLY A 425 25.97 -23.89 -45.03
N SER A 426 26.24 -25.20 -44.93
CA SER A 426 26.40 -25.93 -43.67
C SER A 426 27.86 -26.15 -43.24
N SER A 427 28.82 -25.87 -44.13
CA SER A 427 30.27 -26.03 -43.90
C SER A 427 31.07 -25.10 -44.80
N ILE A 428 32.26 -24.70 -44.34
CA ILE A 428 33.22 -23.95 -45.15
C ILE A 428 34.09 -24.92 -45.95
N GLU A 429 34.19 -24.75 -47.27
CA GLU A 429 35.09 -25.56 -48.12
C GLU A 429 36.55 -25.16 -47.89
N VAL A 430 37.40 -26.11 -47.49
CA VAL A 430 38.84 -25.92 -47.24
C VAL A 430 39.61 -26.79 -48.23
N ILE A 431 40.41 -26.18 -49.10
CA ILE A 431 41.14 -26.91 -50.13
C ILE A 431 42.28 -27.73 -49.51
N ALA A 432 42.30 -29.03 -49.79
CA ALA A 432 43.38 -29.93 -49.39
C ALA A 432 44.71 -29.54 -50.05
N ASN A 433 45.83 -29.84 -49.39
CA ASN A 433 47.16 -29.74 -49.99
C ASN A 433 47.64 -28.34 -50.44
N SER A 434 47.21 -27.26 -49.78
CA SER A 434 47.82 -25.93 -49.96
C SER A 434 49.08 -25.79 -49.10
N GLU A 435 50.26 -25.61 -49.71
CA GLU A 435 51.52 -25.33 -48.98
C GLU A 435 51.40 -24.12 -48.03
N LYS A 436 50.57 -23.14 -48.40
CA LYS A 436 50.30 -21.92 -47.64
C LYS A 436 49.06 -22.00 -46.74
N GLY A 437 48.35 -23.12 -46.76
CA GLY A 437 47.03 -23.27 -46.13
C GLY A 437 45.91 -22.56 -46.90
N PHE A 438 44.69 -22.72 -46.39
CA PHE A 438 43.49 -22.04 -46.86
C PHE A 438 43.07 -20.96 -45.85
N ASP A 439 42.89 -19.73 -46.32
CA ASP A 439 42.47 -18.61 -45.49
C ASP A 439 40.94 -18.56 -45.40
N ILE A 440 40.39 -18.90 -44.24
CA ILE A 440 38.98 -18.60 -43.91
C ILE A 440 38.89 -17.13 -43.53
N THR A 441 38.16 -16.37 -44.34
CA THR A 441 38.00 -14.92 -44.22
C THR A 441 36.74 -14.53 -43.44
N ALA A 442 36.63 -13.25 -43.06
CA ALA A 442 35.52 -12.73 -42.26
C ALA A 442 34.13 -12.91 -42.92
N ASP A 443 34.06 -12.94 -44.25
CA ASP A 443 32.83 -13.17 -45.03
C ASP A 443 32.41 -14.65 -45.09
N MET A 444 33.30 -15.59 -44.73
CA MET A 444 33.00 -17.02 -44.69
C MET A 444 32.45 -17.48 -43.34
N ILE A 445 32.54 -16.66 -42.29
CA ILE A 445 32.03 -16.95 -40.94
C ILE A 445 30.99 -15.91 -40.53
N SER A 446 29.89 -16.37 -39.94
CA SER A 446 28.91 -15.53 -39.26
C SER A 446 29.03 -15.72 -37.77
N ALA A 447 29.51 -14.70 -37.07
CA ALA A 447 29.49 -14.64 -35.61
C ALA A 447 28.41 -13.65 -35.16
N LYS A 448 27.52 -14.09 -34.26
CA LYS A 448 26.36 -13.32 -33.80
C LYS A 448 26.25 -13.36 -32.29
N ASP A 449 25.80 -12.24 -31.70
CA ASP A 449 25.53 -12.18 -30.26
C ASP A 449 24.29 -13.00 -29.87
N TYR A 450 23.94 -12.97 -28.59
CA TYR A 450 22.76 -13.65 -28.02
C TYR A 450 21.44 -13.35 -28.73
N THR A 451 21.31 -12.22 -29.44
CA THR A 451 20.09 -11.88 -30.18
C THR A 451 19.95 -12.68 -31.47
N GLY A 452 21.06 -13.22 -31.99
CA GLY A 452 21.13 -13.86 -33.31
C GLY A 452 20.97 -12.89 -34.49
N VAL A 453 20.95 -11.58 -34.21
CA VAL A 453 20.81 -10.51 -35.21
C VAL A 453 22.09 -9.69 -35.31
N THR A 454 22.63 -9.22 -34.18
CA THR A 454 23.86 -8.41 -34.19
C THR A 454 25.06 -9.27 -34.55
N THR A 455 25.71 -8.94 -35.66
CA THR A 455 26.96 -9.59 -36.09
C THR A 455 28.17 -8.91 -35.49
N TYR A 456 29.20 -9.67 -35.14
CA TYR A 456 30.52 -9.14 -34.76
C TYR A 456 31.63 -9.81 -35.57
N ASN A 457 32.76 -9.10 -35.73
CA ASN A 457 33.91 -9.62 -36.45
C ASN A 457 34.88 -10.31 -35.48
N ILE A 458 35.17 -11.60 -35.73
CA ILE A 458 36.12 -12.38 -34.94
C ILE A 458 37.55 -12.33 -35.51
N MET A 459 37.74 -11.77 -36.71
CA MET A 459 39.05 -11.62 -37.31
C MET A 459 39.75 -10.38 -36.78
N LYS A 460 41.08 -10.43 -36.64
CA LYS A 460 41.90 -9.26 -36.33
C LYS A 460 41.69 -8.19 -37.40
N ASP A 461 41.23 -7.00 -37.02
CA ASP A 461 40.82 -5.94 -37.96
C ASP A 461 41.55 -4.61 -37.76
N GLN A 462 42.47 -4.57 -36.82
CA GLN A 462 43.37 -3.45 -36.59
C GLN A 462 44.75 -3.97 -36.18
N ALA A 463 45.76 -3.09 -36.26
CA ALA A 463 47.06 -3.39 -35.68
C ALA A 463 46.91 -3.58 -34.17
N ALA A 464 47.55 -4.61 -33.64
CA ALA A 464 47.53 -4.87 -32.20
C ALA A 464 48.08 -3.65 -31.45
N ASP A 465 47.37 -3.21 -30.40
CA ASP A 465 47.87 -2.17 -29.51
C ASP A 465 48.97 -2.71 -28.56
N ASP A 466 49.48 -1.84 -27.68
CA ASP A 466 50.53 -2.22 -26.72
C ASP A 466 50.09 -3.34 -25.74
N ASN A 467 48.79 -3.60 -25.62
CA ASN A 467 48.21 -4.67 -24.80
C ASN A 467 47.86 -5.91 -25.63
N GLY A 468 48.12 -5.90 -26.94
CA GLY A 468 47.79 -6.99 -27.86
C GLY A 468 46.35 -6.99 -28.39
N ASP A 469 45.55 -5.94 -28.13
CA ASP A 469 44.18 -5.82 -28.65
C ASP A 469 44.20 -5.55 -30.16
N ALA A 470 43.81 -6.57 -30.93
CA ALA A 470 43.76 -6.54 -32.39
C ALA A 470 42.32 -6.48 -32.95
N TRP A 471 41.32 -6.19 -32.10
CA TRP A 471 39.91 -6.12 -32.49
C TRP A 471 39.31 -4.74 -32.21
N SER A 472 38.63 -4.19 -33.21
CA SER A 472 37.91 -2.91 -33.08
C SER A 472 36.71 -3.02 -32.13
N SER A 473 36.12 -4.21 -32.00
CA SER A 473 35.03 -4.50 -31.08
C SER A 473 35.54 -4.59 -29.64
N LYS A 474 35.19 -3.60 -28.82
CA LYS A 474 35.55 -3.57 -27.40
C LYS A 474 34.93 -4.67 -26.54
N GLN A 475 34.02 -5.47 -27.09
CA GLN A 475 33.48 -6.64 -26.41
C GLN A 475 34.34 -7.89 -26.59
N ILE A 476 35.30 -7.90 -27.52
CA ILE A 476 36.22 -9.02 -27.75
C ILE A 476 37.54 -8.69 -27.05
N ALA A 477 37.98 -9.58 -26.15
CA ALA A 477 39.30 -9.51 -25.56
C ALA A 477 40.31 -10.31 -26.39
N ASN A 478 39.91 -11.51 -26.84
CA ASN A 478 40.78 -12.39 -27.63
C ASN A 478 39.97 -13.41 -28.43
N VAL A 479 40.56 -13.93 -29.51
CA VAL A 479 40.03 -15.07 -30.28
C VAL A 479 41.13 -16.10 -30.50
N THR A 480 40.85 -17.34 -30.12
CA THR A 480 41.73 -18.49 -30.35
C THR A 480 41.04 -19.54 -31.20
N VAL A 481 41.85 -20.31 -31.94
CA VAL A 481 41.38 -21.34 -32.86
C VAL A 481 42.15 -22.63 -32.65
N ALA A 482 41.47 -23.76 -32.82
CA ALA A 482 42.06 -25.08 -32.70
C ALA A 482 41.40 -26.07 -33.68
N LYS A 483 42.07 -27.19 -33.95
CA LYS A 483 41.45 -28.33 -34.64
C LYS A 483 40.49 -29.03 -33.69
N LYS A 484 39.25 -29.32 -34.12
CA LYS A 484 38.30 -30.08 -33.28
C LYS A 484 38.81 -31.51 -33.12
N GLY A 485 38.85 -32.01 -31.87
CA GLY A 485 39.40 -33.33 -31.55
C GLY A 485 40.92 -33.34 -31.34
N ASP A 486 41.56 -32.17 -31.43
CA ASP A 486 42.97 -31.99 -31.14
C ASP A 486 43.85 -32.95 -31.98
N GLU A 487 44.85 -33.61 -31.38
CA GLU A 487 45.71 -34.57 -32.07
C GLU A 487 44.98 -35.77 -32.69
N ASN A 488 43.73 -36.05 -32.29
CA ASN A 488 42.93 -37.11 -32.93
C ASN A 488 42.38 -36.69 -34.30
N ASN A 489 42.40 -35.39 -34.64
CA ASN A 489 42.01 -34.92 -35.97
C ASN A 489 43.21 -34.98 -36.90
N THR A 490 43.32 -36.09 -37.63
CA THR A 490 44.41 -36.34 -38.57
C THR A 490 44.19 -35.67 -39.93
N TYR A 491 43.02 -35.08 -40.18
CA TYR A 491 42.72 -34.44 -41.47
C TYR A 491 43.16 -32.98 -41.53
N ILE A 492 43.26 -32.32 -40.37
CA ILE A 492 43.73 -30.93 -40.25
C ILE A 492 45.09 -30.93 -39.53
N LYS A 493 46.14 -30.48 -40.22
CA LYS A 493 47.49 -30.34 -39.66
C LYS A 493 47.58 -29.21 -38.66
N SER A 494 47.09 -28.03 -39.03
CA SER A 494 47.15 -26.84 -38.18
C SER A 494 46.00 -25.88 -38.47
N VAL A 495 45.63 -25.10 -37.46
CA VAL A 495 44.65 -24.02 -37.51
C VAL A 495 45.25 -22.85 -36.74
N GLU A 496 45.48 -21.73 -37.40
CA GLU A 496 46.15 -20.56 -36.80
C GLU A 496 45.46 -19.27 -37.24
N MET A 497 45.40 -18.28 -36.35
CA MET A 497 44.97 -16.92 -36.70
C MET A 497 46.13 -16.19 -37.37
N THR A 498 45.88 -15.54 -38.51
CA THR A 498 46.84 -14.62 -39.15
C THR A 498 46.62 -13.19 -38.66
N ASP A 499 47.68 -12.38 -38.71
CA ASP A 499 47.64 -11.00 -38.26
C ASP A 499 47.00 -10.05 -39.28
N TYR A 500 46.42 -8.96 -38.77
CA TYR A 500 46.03 -7.83 -39.59
C TYR A 500 47.26 -7.20 -40.27
N VAL A 501 47.13 -6.86 -41.55
CA VAL A 501 48.16 -6.18 -42.32
C VAL A 501 47.66 -4.79 -42.69
N ALA A 502 48.33 -3.75 -42.18
CA ALA A 502 48.00 -2.37 -42.49
C ALA A 502 48.22 -2.06 -43.99
N ALA A 503 47.46 -1.08 -44.50
CA ALA A 503 47.65 -0.59 -45.86
C ALA A 503 49.08 -0.07 -46.07
N SER A 504 49.68 -0.39 -47.22
CA SER A 504 51.04 0.05 -47.58
C SER A 504 51.10 0.44 -49.05
N GLY A 505 51.39 1.73 -49.29
CA GLY A 505 51.35 2.32 -50.63
C GLY A 505 49.97 2.16 -51.28
N ASN A 506 49.92 1.49 -52.43
CA ASN A 506 48.67 1.19 -53.15
C ASN A 506 48.03 -0.16 -52.73
N THR A 507 48.61 -0.86 -51.76
CA THR A 507 48.07 -2.13 -51.26
C THR A 507 47.07 -1.84 -50.13
N PRO A 508 45.78 -2.23 -50.26
CA PRO A 508 44.80 -2.02 -49.21
C PRO A 508 45.12 -2.84 -47.96
N ALA A 509 44.60 -2.41 -46.81
CA ALA A 509 44.69 -3.19 -45.58
C ALA A 509 44.02 -4.57 -45.76
N LYS A 510 44.60 -5.60 -45.14
CA LYS A 510 44.05 -6.97 -45.13
C LYS A 510 43.71 -7.35 -43.69
N LEU A 511 42.45 -7.74 -43.48
CA LEU A 511 42.03 -8.38 -42.23
C LEU A 511 42.82 -9.66 -41.97
N GLY A 512 42.97 -10.03 -40.69
CA GLY A 512 43.40 -11.38 -40.32
C GLY A 512 42.43 -12.44 -40.85
N THR A 513 42.89 -13.68 -40.88
CA THR A 513 42.18 -14.86 -41.37
C THR A 513 42.41 -16.03 -40.43
N ILE A 514 41.57 -17.07 -40.50
CA ILE A 514 41.88 -18.36 -39.91
C ILE A 514 42.54 -19.21 -41.00
N ASN A 515 43.85 -19.44 -40.90
CA ASN A 515 44.58 -20.27 -41.85
C ASN A 515 44.47 -21.74 -41.44
N VAL A 516 43.95 -22.57 -42.34
CA VAL A 516 43.77 -24.02 -42.13
C VAL A 516 44.66 -24.79 -43.10
N LYS A 517 45.52 -25.67 -42.57
CA LYS A 517 46.32 -26.61 -43.37
C LYS A 517 45.74 -28.00 -43.24
N ALA A 518 45.23 -28.55 -44.33
CA ALA A 518 44.64 -29.89 -44.37
C ALA A 518 45.59 -30.91 -45.04
N GLU A 519 45.48 -32.18 -44.65
CA GLU A 519 46.14 -33.30 -45.34
C GLU A 519 45.57 -33.47 -46.77
N PRO A 520 46.36 -33.98 -47.73
CA PRO A 520 45.83 -34.44 -49.00
C PRO A 520 44.93 -35.66 -48.76
N LEU A 521 43.69 -35.60 -49.27
CA LEU A 521 42.70 -36.66 -49.12
C LEU A 521 42.20 -37.12 -50.49
N PRO A 522 41.81 -38.41 -50.63
CA PRO A 522 41.27 -38.93 -51.89
C PRO A 522 39.79 -38.62 -52.09
N ASN A 523 39.06 -38.21 -51.04
CA ASN A 523 37.65 -37.84 -51.09
C ASN A 523 37.38 -36.62 -50.21
N ASP A 524 36.34 -35.84 -50.56
CA ASP A 524 35.85 -34.75 -49.72
C ASP A 524 35.47 -35.28 -48.34
N THR A 525 35.98 -34.64 -47.29
CA THR A 525 35.89 -35.16 -45.92
C THR A 525 35.38 -34.09 -44.95
N PRO A 526 34.21 -34.30 -44.31
CA PRO A 526 33.72 -33.42 -43.26
C PRO A 526 34.65 -33.38 -42.05
N SER A 527 34.86 -32.19 -41.50
CA SER A 527 35.63 -31.95 -40.29
C SER A 527 35.09 -30.70 -39.58
N ALA A 528 35.79 -30.22 -38.54
CA ALA A 528 35.47 -28.96 -37.90
C ALA A 528 36.70 -28.34 -37.24
N ILE A 529 36.66 -27.02 -37.09
CA ILE A 529 37.56 -26.25 -36.24
C ILE A 529 36.80 -25.76 -35.01
N VAL A 530 37.51 -25.48 -33.94
CA VAL A 530 36.95 -24.84 -32.74
C VAL A 530 37.40 -23.39 -32.74
N VAL A 531 36.45 -22.48 -32.65
CA VAL A 531 36.70 -21.05 -32.43
C VAL A 531 36.28 -20.71 -31.01
N THR A 532 37.19 -20.15 -30.23
CA THR A 532 36.92 -19.70 -28.86
C THR A 532 37.10 -18.20 -28.80
N VAL A 533 36.02 -17.48 -28.49
CA VAL A 533 36.06 -16.04 -28.25
C VAL A 533 36.09 -15.82 -26.75
N GLU A 534 37.07 -15.06 -26.30
CA GLU A 534 37.12 -14.47 -24.97
C GLU A 534 36.49 -13.08 -25.04
N ASP A 535 35.43 -12.87 -24.27
CA ASP A 535 34.80 -11.56 -24.19
C ASP A 535 35.55 -10.60 -23.25
N ALA A 536 35.17 -9.32 -23.29
CA ALA A 536 35.75 -8.27 -22.45
C ALA A 536 35.57 -8.49 -20.93
N TRP A 537 34.73 -9.45 -20.55
CA TRP A 537 34.49 -9.83 -19.16
C TRP A 537 35.23 -11.14 -18.80
N GLY A 538 36.07 -11.68 -19.69
CA GLY A 538 36.89 -12.87 -19.47
C GLY A 538 36.14 -14.19 -19.59
N TYR A 539 34.91 -14.20 -20.12
CA TYR A 539 34.21 -15.46 -20.38
C TYR A 539 34.63 -16.03 -21.74
N THR A 540 35.06 -17.28 -21.73
CA THR A 540 35.38 -18.06 -22.91
C THR A 540 34.29 -19.10 -23.17
N THR A 541 33.89 -19.25 -24.42
CA THR A 541 32.99 -20.34 -24.85
C THR A 541 33.43 -20.88 -26.21
N PRO A 542 33.91 -22.13 -26.29
CA PRO A 542 34.29 -22.73 -27.56
C PRO A 542 33.04 -23.02 -28.42
N LYS A 543 33.13 -22.75 -29.72
CA LYS A 543 32.09 -23.02 -30.71
C LYS A 543 32.71 -23.79 -31.88
N ASP A 544 32.05 -24.88 -32.27
CA ASP A 544 32.46 -25.65 -33.44
C ASP A 544 32.02 -24.96 -34.73
N VAL A 545 32.95 -24.82 -35.67
CA VAL A 545 32.68 -24.35 -37.04
C VAL A 545 32.96 -25.49 -38.00
N ASN A 546 31.91 -25.96 -38.68
CA ASN A 546 32.00 -27.06 -39.63
C ASN A 546 32.80 -26.65 -40.86
N VAL A 547 33.71 -27.52 -41.29
CA VAL A 547 34.49 -27.38 -42.52
C VAL A 547 34.42 -28.66 -43.34
N THR A 548 34.59 -28.57 -44.65
CA THR A 548 34.71 -29.73 -45.54
C THR A 548 36.03 -29.62 -46.27
N ILE A 549 36.91 -30.60 -46.08
CA ILE A 549 38.19 -30.66 -46.77
C ILE A 549 37.92 -31.18 -48.18
N VAL A 550 38.20 -30.37 -49.21
CA VAL A 550 37.90 -30.69 -50.61
C VAL A 550 39.15 -31.05 -51.40
N THR A 551 39.06 -32.03 -52.29
CA THR A 551 40.22 -32.68 -52.95
C THR A 551 40.74 -31.99 -54.21
N LYS A 552 40.44 -30.70 -54.42
CA LYS A 552 40.66 -30.01 -55.71
C LYS A 552 42.07 -30.10 -56.27
#